data_AF-A0AAQ3C5J8-F1
#
_entry.id   AF-A0AAQ3C5J8-F1
#
_cell.length_a   1.000
_cell.length_b   1.000
_cell.length_c   1.000
_cell.angle_alpha   90.00
_cell.angle_beta   90.00
_cell.angle_gamma   90.00
#
_symmetry.space_group_name_H-M   'P 1'
#
loop_
_entity.id
_entity.type
_entity.pdbx_description
1 polymer ?
#
loop_
_entity_poly.entity_id
_entity_poly.type
_entity_poly.pdbx_seq_one_letter_code
_entity_poly.pdbx_strand_id
1 'polypeptide(L)'
;MHLSEQPDIVRERALDRAAASVREALSVYVTRGGNIDYAEEDRDILTTIGFRPDRASRDDNRAKYTPEQSQIFMRRQAAQTRKKSA
;
A
#
# COMPACT_ATOMS: atom_id res chain seq x y z
N MET A 1 -5.82 31.79 5.26
CA MET A 1 -5.72 31.70 3.79
C MET A 1 -6.90 30.89 3.29
N HIS A 2 -7.79 31.46 2.46
CA HIS A 2 -8.81 30.67 1.78
C HIS A 2 -8.18 29.95 0.59
N LEU A 3 -7.63 28.76 0.85
CA LEU A 3 -6.97 27.94 -0.17
C LEU A 3 -7.92 27.60 -1.32
N SER A 4 -9.22 27.46 -1.02
CA SER A 4 -10.31 27.21 -1.98
C SER A 4 -10.58 28.38 -2.93
N GLU A 5 -10.17 29.60 -2.59
CA GLU A 5 -10.39 30.82 -3.39
C GLU A 5 -9.15 31.21 -4.21
N GLN A 6 -8.05 30.44 -4.12
CA GLN A 6 -6.80 30.74 -4.83
C GLN A 6 -6.77 30.10 -6.22
N PRO A 7 -6.11 30.77 -7.20
CA PRO A 7 -5.79 30.17 -8.49
C PRO A 7 -5.02 28.86 -8.32
N ASP A 8 -5.24 27.90 -9.23
CA ASP A 8 -4.71 26.54 -9.12
C ASP A 8 -3.19 26.50 -8.92
N ILE A 9 -2.43 27.31 -9.67
CA ILE A 9 -0.97 27.43 -9.56
C ILE A 9 -0.53 27.89 -8.16
N VAL A 10 -1.30 28.80 -7.55
CA VAL A 10 -1.01 29.32 -6.20
C VAL A 10 -1.34 28.26 -5.15
N ARG A 11 -2.45 27.53 -5.35
CA ARG A 11 -2.87 26.43 -4.47
C ARG A 11 -1.88 25.27 -4.49
N GLU A 12 -1.46 24.83 -5.66
CA GLU A 12 -0.45 23.78 -5.84
C GLU A 12 0.84 24.16 -5.12
N ARG A 13 1.37 25.36 -5.39
CA ARG A 13 2.59 25.85 -4.73
C ARG A 13 2.44 25.99 -3.22
N ALA A 14 1.25 26.32 -2.72
CA ALA A 14 0.97 26.37 -1.29
C ALA A 14 0.95 24.97 -0.66
N LEU A 15 0.33 23.99 -1.33
CA LEU A 15 0.31 22.59 -0.90
C LEU A 15 1.71 21.98 -0.89
N ASP A 16 2.53 22.24 -1.91
CA ASP A 16 3.92 21.75 -1.96
C ASP A 16 4.75 22.27 -0.78
N ARG A 17 4.63 23.57 -0.47
CA ARG A 17 5.31 24.17 0.69
C ARG A 17 4.80 23.59 2.00
N ALA A 18 3.48 23.40 2.12
CA ALA A 18 2.89 22.80 3.32
C ALA A 18 3.37 21.35 3.51
N ALA A 19 3.37 20.54 2.46
CA ALA A 19 3.88 19.18 2.47
C ALA A 19 5.36 19.12 2.82
N ALA A 20 6.18 20.02 2.26
CA ALA A 20 7.60 20.13 2.62
C ALA A 20 7.77 20.45 4.11
N SER A 21 7.03 21.44 4.63
CA SER A 21 7.09 21.81 6.04
C SER A 21 6.66 20.68 6.97
N VAL A 22 5.60 19.93 6.63
CA VAL A 22 5.13 18.77 7.40
C VAL A 22 6.17 17.65 7.39
N ARG A 23 6.78 17.38 6.24
CA ARG A 23 7.84 16.36 6.13
C ARG A 23 9.04 16.69 7.02
N GLU A 24 9.50 17.93 7.05
CA GLU A 24 10.63 18.33 7.91
C GLU A 24 10.28 18.18 9.40
N ALA A 25 9.09 18.65 9.81
CA ALA A 25 8.63 18.52 11.20
C ALA A 25 8.50 17.04 11.62
N LEU A 26 7.95 16.20 10.73
CA LEU A 26 7.82 14.76 10.96
C LEU A 26 9.19 14.08 11.06
N SER A 27 10.14 14.44 10.19
CA SER A 27 11.51 13.91 10.23
C SER A 27 12.19 14.17 11.58
N VAL A 28 12.08 15.40 12.08
CA VAL A 28 12.59 15.77 13.42
C VAL A 28 11.90 14.95 14.51
N TYR A 29 10.59 14.76 14.42
CA TYR A 29 9.83 13.96 15.40
C TYR A 29 10.26 12.49 15.41
N VAL A 30 10.35 11.85 14.23
CA VAL A 30 10.77 10.44 14.09
C VAL A 30 12.20 10.24 14.58
N THR A 31 13.10 11.20 14.32
CA THR A 31 14.51 11.13 14.76
C THR A 31 14.66 11.16 16.28
N ARG A 32 13.66 11.66 17.03
CA ARG A 32 13.67 11.61 18.51
C ARG A 32 13.53 10.18 19.05
N GLY A 33 13.14 9.20 18.23
CA GLY A 33 13.17 7.79 18.59
C GLY A 33 12.05 7.32 19.51
N GLY A 34 10.89 7.98 19.49
CA GLY A 34 9.69 7.49 20.18
C GLY A 34 9.11 6.24 19.49
N ASN A 35 8.45 5.39 20.26
CA ASN A 35 7.69 4.27 19.69
C ASN A 35 6.50 4.81 18.88
N ILE A 36 6.26 4.20 17.71
CA ILE A 36 5.14 4.52 16.83
C ILE A 36 4.24 3.29 16.78
N ASP A 37 3.20 3.30 17.60
CA ASP A 37 2.22 2.22 17.69
C ASP A 37 1.01 2.50 16.79
N TYR A 38 0.26 1.45 16.47
CA TYR A 38 -1.00 1.58 15.76
C TYR A 38 -2.04 2.34 16.60
N ALA A 39 -2.85 3.14 15.89
CA ALA A 39 -4.03 3.79 16.46
C ALA A 39 -4.97 2.74 17.08
N GLU A 40 -5.59 3.07 18.21
CA GLU A 40 -6.39 2.11 18.98
C GLU A 40 -7.54 1.51 18.17
N GLU A 41 -8.17 2.31 17.31
CA GLU A 41 -9.28 1.89 16.45
C GLU A 41 -8.92 0.71 15.52
N ASP A 42 -7.71 0.73 14.94
CA ASP A 42 -7.27 -0.25 13.95
C ASP A 42 -6.24 -1.25 14.48
N ARG A 43 -5.86 -1.14 15.76
CA ARG A 43 -4.72 -1.87 16.33
C ARG A 43 -4.87 -3.38 16.17
N ASP A 44 -6.05 -3.92 16.44
CA ASP A 44 -6.29 -5.37 16.40
C ASP A 44 -6.08 -5.92 14.98
N ILE A 45 -6.67 -5.27 13.98
CA ILE A 45 -6.55 -5.68 12.58
C ILE A 45 -5.10 -5.52 12.11
N LEU A 46 -4.49 -4.35 12.33
CA LEU A 46 -3.13 -4.06 11.85
C LEU A 46 -2.07 -4.94 12.51
N THR A 47 -2.27 -5.31 13.78
CA THR A 47 -1.40 -6.25 14.48
C THR A 47 -1.60 -7.67 13.95
N THR A 48 -2.85 -8.08 13.73
CA THR A 48 -3.20 -9.42 13.25
C THR A 48 -2.66 -9.71 11.85
N ILE A 49 -2.75 -8.75 10.91
CA ILE A 49 -2.23 -8.94 9.55
C ILE A 49 -0.71 -8.84 9.47
N GLY A 50 -0.08 -8.23 10.48
CA GLY A 50 1.34 -7.94 10.51
C GLY A 50 1.76 -6.78 9.59
N PHE A 51 2.93 -6.21 9.87
CA PHE A 51 3.42 -5.00 9.18
C PHE A 51 3.70 -5.19 7.68
N ARG A 52 4.09 -6.41 7.29
CA ARG A 52 4.43 -6.77 5.89
C ARG A 52 4.02 -8.22 5.62
N PRO A 53 3.66 -8.55 4.37
CA PRO A 53 3.56 -9.93 3.93
C PRO A 53 4.87 -10.67 4.17
N ASP A 54 4.77 -11.96 4.47
CA ASP A 54 5.93 -12.82 4.66
C ASP A 54 6.79 -12.87 3.38
N ARG A 55 8.07 -13.21 3.58
CA ARG A 55 9.04 -13.22 2.49
C ARG A 55 8.70 -14.25 1.40
N ALA A 56 8.16 -15.40 1.78
CA ALA A 56 7.86 -16.48 0.83
C ALA A 56 6.75 -16.02 -0.12
N SER A 57 5.68 -15.43 0.40
CA SER A 57 4.61 -14.84 -0.41
C SER A 57 5.13 -13.77 -1.38
N ARG A 58 6.09 -12.93 -0.96
CA ARG A 58 6.70 -11.93 -1.84
C ARG A 58 7.56 -12.55 -2.94
N ASP A 59 8.28 -13.61 -2.64
CA ASP A 59 9.14 -14.31 -3.60
C ASP A 59 8.32 -15.15 -4.59
N ASP A 60 7.26 -15.82 -4.13
CA ASP A 60 6.30 -16.57 -4.96
C ASP A 60 5.60 -15.66 -5.98
N ASN A 61 5.26 -14.42 -5.59
CA ASN A 61 4.60 -13.43 -6.44
C ASN A 61 5.56 -12.55 -7.27
N ARG A 62 6.86 -12.87 -7.29
CA ARG A 62 7.87 -12.11 -8.05
C ARG A 62 7.71 -12.28 -9.56
N ALA A 63 7.35 -13.48 -10.01
CA ALA A 63 7.12 -13.75 -11.43
C ALA A 63 5.89 -12.97 -11.94
N LYS A 64 6.02 -12.37 -13.12
CA LYS A 64 4.90 -11.69 -13.80
C LYS A 64 4.46 -12.53 -14.98
N TYR A 65 3.14 -12.65 -15.13
CA TYR A 65 2.51 -13.39 -16.20
C TYR A 65 1.73 -12.43 -17.10
N THR A 66 1.76 -12.67 -18.41
CA THR A 66 0.90 -11.93 -19.34
C THR A 66 -0.57 -12.33 -19.13
N PRO A 67 -1.52 -11.50 -19.58
CA PRO A 67 -2.94 -11.86 -19.55
C PRO A 67 -3.21 -13.21 -20.24
N GLU A 68 -2.56 -13.49 -21.36
CA GLU A 68 -2.72 -14.74 -22.13
C GLU A 68 -2.21 -15.95 -21.32
N GLN A 69 -1.05 -15.84 -20.67
CA GLN A 69 -0.50 -16.88 -19.80
C GLN A 69 -1.44 -17.18 -18.62
N SER A 70 -2.00 -16.13 -18.03
CA SER A 70 -2.96 -16.25 -16.92
C SER A 70 -4.26 -16.93 -17.37
N GLN A 71 -4.79 -16.58 -18.56
CA GLN A 71 -5.97 -17.22 -19.12
C GLN A 71 -5.75 -18.71 -19.40
N ILE A 72 -4.58 -19.07 -19.96
CA ILE A 72 -4.22 -20.46 -20.20
C ILE A 72 -4.12 -21.22 -18.87
N PHE A 73 -3.50 -20.64 -17.85
CA PHE A 73 -3.40 -21.23 -16.51
C PHE A 73 -4.78 -21.49 -15.90
N MET A 74 -5.67 -20.49 -15.88
CA MET A 74 -7.02 -20.60 -15.33
C MET A 74 -7.85 -21.69 -16.03
N ARG A 75 -7.77 -21.77 -17.37
CA ARG A 75 -8.46 -22.83 -18.14
C ARG A 75 -7.94 -24.22 -17.76
N ARG A 76 -6.62 -24.38 -17.59
CA ARG A 76 -5.99 -25.65 -17.17
C ARG A 76 -6.41 -26.02 -15.75
N GLN A 77 -6.45 -25.06 -14.82
CA GLN A 77 -6.87 -25.27 -13.43
C GLN A 77 -8.34 -25.71 -13.34
N ALA A 78 -9.23 -25.07 -14.11
CA ALA A 78 -10.64 -25.45 -14.20
C ALA A 78 -10.83 -26.87 -14.78
N ALA A 79 -10.04 -27.25 -15.78
CA ALA A 79 -10.08 -28.61 -16.33
C ALA A 79 -9.57 -29.66 -15.32
N GLN A 80 -8.53 -29.33 -14.54
CA GLN A 80 -7.98 -30.24 -13.53
C GLN A 80 -8.91 -30.44 -12.33
N THR A 81 -9.55 -29.38 -11.85
CA THR A 81 -10.52 -29.48 -10.73
C THR A 81 -11.70 -30.38 -11.09
N ARG A 82 -12.24 -30.27 -12.31
CA ARG A 82 -13.34 -31.14 -12.80
C ARG A 82 -12.97 -32.63 -12.88
N LYS A 83 -11.70 -32.96 -13.17
CA LYS A 83 -11.21 -34.36 -13.22
C LYS A 83 -11.02 -34.98 -11.84
N LYS A 84 -10.80 -34.17 -10.79
CA LYS A 84 -10.64 -34.66 -9.42
C LYS A 84 -11.98 -34.90 -8.71
N SER A 85 -13.07 -34.33 -9.23
CA SER A 85 -14.42 -34.42 -8.67
C SER A 85 -15.32 -35.47 -9.35
N ALA A 86 -14.77 -36.25 -10.28
CA ALA A 86 -15.44 -37.32 -11.02
C ALA A 86 -14.75 -38.65 -10.72
#